data_AF-A0A1B8AZV0-F1
#
_entry.id   AF-A0A1B8AZV0-F1
#
_cell.length_a   1.000
_cell.length_b   1.000
_cell.length_c   1.000
_cell.angle_alpha   90.00
_cell.angle_beta   90.00
_cell.angle_gamma   90.00
#
_symmetry.space_group_name_H-M   'P 1'
#
loop_
_entity.id
_entity.type
_entity.pdbx_description
1 polymer ?
#
loop_
_entity_poly.entity_id
_entity_poly.type
_entity_poly.pdbx_seq_one_letter_code
_entity_poly.pdbx_strand_id
1 'polypeptide(L)'
;MDATTVRRIMAHQVFSFTDDLFKCSRPEDKIYGLLSLIKWRDNFPPVCPAYHDSASFDLAKALICQTDWMKPCEIQRILKALEICYSHSWMRDLVAIRSSGAVPAKDIDDRDPIHRFSGANHLVMFVNHNDSNQLTTSLVYSDDKSSPLTNVDKKAASLRKLPSKDAKIQLLFTDSKVSALVCGAAKSGDLIIKTGYGRGLLVLRYTDSQEECIIVGQGLRCTGYDFPRRLPERLDILEKSLERFQMVAFHSKESSPFARSWNDRLSAFGGTSGMSERERCEKELGYLVEEAHLFSEVGYMTNIQLKTKPVDMVVLAGQDIEKDGSHNVGESLQRFSTTIYGRVRLIPMAN
;
A
#
# COMPACT_ATOMS: atom_id res chain seq x y z
N MET A 1 42.24 12.00 -20.31
CA MET A 1 41.02 12.53 -19.67
C MET A 1 40.25 11.33 -19.19
N ASP A 2 40.33 11.03 -17.90
CA ASP A 2 39.60 9.91 -17.32
C ASP A 2 38.11 10.17 -17.46
N ALA A 3 37.41 9.19 -18.05
CA ALA A 3 35.97 9.15 -18.08
C ALA A 3 35.49 9.11 -16.63
N THR A 4 35.05 10.26 -16.12
CA THR A 4 34.31 10.38 -14.87
C THR A 4 33.23 9.31 -14.90
N THR A 5 33.35 8.32 -14.01
CA THR A 5 32.35 7.28 -13.81
C THR A 5 31.08 7.98 -13.32
N VAL A 6 30.25 8.45 -14.25
CA VAL A 6 28.97 9.08 -13.92
C VAL A 6 28.18 8.03 -13.15
N ARG A 7 28.01 8.27 -11.85
CA ARG A 7 27.29 7.37 -10.96
C ARG A 7 25.85 7.30 -11.46
N ARG A 8 25.51 6.23 -12.19
CA ARG A 8 24.16 6.02 -12.69
C ARG A 8 23.18 5.96 -11.51
N ILE A 9 22.02 6.59 -11.67
CA ILE A 9 20.98 6.73 -10.65
C ILE A 9 19.82 5.77 -10.92
N MET A 10 19.03 5.44 -9.90
CA MET A 10 17.79 4.69 -10.11
C MET A 10 16.72 5.57 -10.76
N ALA A 11 15.83 4.99 -11.57
CA ALA A 11 14.79 5.75 -12.27
C ALA A 11 13.92 6.62 -11.35
N HIS A 12 13.51 6.12 -10.17
CA HIS A 12 12.74 6.92 -9.22
C HIS A 12 13.51 8.12 -8.63
N GLN A 13 14.85 8.10 -8.70
CA GLN A 13 15.71 9.18 -8.21
C GLN A 13 15.88 10.29 -9.25
N VAL A 14 15.54 10.06 -10.52
CA VAL A 14 15.69 11.07 -11.58
C VAL A 14 14.95 12.36 -11.24
N PHE A 15 13.79 12.22 -10.59
CA PHE A 15 12.96 13.35 -10.17
C PHE A 15 13.48 14.10 -8.95
N SER A 16 14.51 13.57 -8.25
CA SER A 16 15.24 14.35 -7.24
C SER A 16 16.20 15.37 -7.86
N PHE A 17 16.45 15.26 -9.17
CA PHE A 17 17.31 16.17 -9.94
C PHE A 17 16.52 17.10 -10.86
N THR A 18 15.19 16.98 -10.91
CA THR A 18 14.31 17.87 -11.65
C THR A 18 13.68 18.86 -10.69
N ASP A 19 13.91 20.15 -10.92
CA ASP A 19 13.24 21.20 -10.16
C ASP A 19 11.89 21.54 -10.81
N ASP A 20 10.82 21.53 -10.01
CA ASP A 20 9.46 21.92 -10.44
C ASP A 20 9.40 23.39 -10.90
N LEU A 21 10.46 24.18 -10.68
CA LEU A 21 10.61 25.54 -11.23
C LEU A 21 10.72 25.55 -12.77
N PHE A 22 11.24 24.50 -13.40
CA PHE A 22 11.37 24.45 -14.85
C PHE A 22 10.07 23.99 -15.51
N LYS A 23 9.32 24.95 -16.07
CA LYS A 23 8.10 24.67 -16.83
C LYS A 23 8.43 24.22 -18.24
N CYS A 24 8.49 22.92 -18.46
CA CYS A 24 8.56 22.33 -19.80
C CYS A 24 7.20 22.42 -20.51
N SER A 25 7.21 22.63 -21.83
CA SER A 25 5.97 22.60 -22.63
C SER A 25 5.35 21.20 -22.69
N ARG A 26 6.17 20.15 -22.57
CA ARG A 26 5.74 18.76 -22.43
C ARG A 26 6.31 18.17 -21.14
N PRO A 27 5.54 17.39 -20.38
CA PRO A 27 5.99 16.91 -19.08
C PRO A 27 7.15 15.90 -19.18
N GLU A 28 7.25 15.12 -20.25
CA GLU A 28 8.34 14.19 -20.50
C GLU A 28 9.72 14.86 -20.71
N ASP A 29 9.76 16.12 -21.20
CA ASP A 29 11.00 16.85 -21.42
C ASP A 29 11.77 17.12 -20.11
N LYS A 30 11.08 17.08 -18.96
CA LYS A 30 11.69 17.21 -17.63
C LYS A 30 12.77 16.14 -17.39
N ILE A 31 12.66 14.98 -18.04
CA ILE A 31 13.55 13.84 -17.79
C ILE A 31 14.27 13.29 -19.02
N TYR A 32 13.89 13.69 -20.23
CA TYR A 32 14.56 13.24 -21.46
C TYR A 32 16.06 13.51 -21.49
N GLY A 33 16.50 14.66 -20.97
CA GLY A 33 17.93 14.98 -20.82
C GLY A 33 18.66 14.13 -19.77
N LEU A 34 17.93 13.41 -18.91
CA LEU A 34 18.47 12.64 -17.79
C LEU A 34 18.39 11.12 -18.00
N LEU A 35 17.76 10.64 -19.09
CA LEU A 35 17.59 9.21 -19.36
C LEU A 35 18.93 8.45 -19.45
N SER A 36 19.98 9.11 -19.93
CA SER A 36 21.34 8.55 -20.01
C SER A 36 22.00 8.33 -18.65
N LEU A 37 21.52 9.02 -17.61
CA LEU A 37 22.00 8.89 -16.23
C LEU A 37 21.32 7.73 -15.49
N ILE A 38 20.19 7.24 -16.00
CA ILE A 38 19.44 6.15 -15.39
C ILE A 38 20.19 4.84 -15.56
N LYS A 39 20.32 4.09 -14.46
CA LYS A 39 20.76 2.70 -14.48
C LYS A 39 19.58 1.81 -14.91
N TRP A 40 19.48 1.57 -16.21
CA TRP A 40 18.52 0.63 -16.79
C TRP A 40 18.86 -0.81 -16.39
N ARG A 41 17.83 -1.64 -16.13
CA ARG A 41 17.99 -3.08 -15.81
C ARG A 41 18.44 -3.84 -17.07
N ASP A 42 19.24 -4.90 -16.91
CA ASP A 42 19.86 -5.62 -18.04
C ASP A 42 18.86 -6.15 -19.09
N ASN A 43 17.61 -6.40 -18.69
CA ASN A 43 16.51 -6.86 -19.56
C ASN A 43 15.55 -5.73 -19.98
N PHE A 44 15.89 -4.49 -19.68
CA PHE A 44 15.09 -3.31 -20.03
C PHE A 44 15.95 -2.35 -20.84
N PRO A 45 15.71 -2.22 -22.16
CA PRO A 45 16.48 -1.30 -22.96
C PRO A 45 16.24 0.14 -22.47
N PRO A 46 17.26 1.02 -22.56
CA PRO A 46 17.07 2.44 -22.34
C PRO A 46 15.93 2.98 -23.19
N VAL A 47 15.07 3.79 -22.57
CA VAL A 47 13.99 4.47 -23.30
C VAL A 47 14.62 5.56 -24.17
N CYS A 48 14.18 5.64 -25.43
CA CYS A 48 14.49 6.77 -26.29
C CYS A 48 13.40 7.85 -26.14
N PRO A 49 13.76 9.15 -26.17
CA PRO A 49 12.79 10.23 -26.21
C PRO A 49 11.78 10.03 -27.35
N ALA A 50 10.49 10.13 -27.04
CA ALA A 50 9.38 10.02 -27.98
C ALA A 50 8.35 11.15 -27.76
N TYR A 51 7.63 11.54 -28.80
CA TYR A 51 6.81 12.75 -28.78
C TYR A 51 5.38 12.55 -29.34
N HIS A 52 4.77 11.39 -29.07
CA HIS A 52 3.37 11.08 -29.38
C HIS A 52 2.45 11.32 -28.17
N ASP A 53 1.14 11.22 -28.38
CA ASP A 53 0.11 11.59 -27.41
C ASP A 53 0.13 10.78 -26.09
N SER A 54 0.74 9.60 -26.11
CA SER A 54 0.93 8.72 -24.93
C SER A 54 2.33 8.76 -24.33
N ALA A 55 3.23 9.61 -24.82
CA ALA A 55 4.67 9.56 -24.49
C ALA A 55 4.93 9.61 -22.98
N SER A 56 4.25 10.50 -22.25
CA SER A 56 4.40 10.62 -20.80
C SER A 56 3.92 9.33 -20.09
N PHE A 57 2.83 8.70 -20.57
CA PHE A 57 2.30 7.46 -20.02
C PHE A 57 3.23 6.26 -20.27
N ASP A 58 3.77 6.15 -21.48
CA ASP A 58 4.73 5.10 -21.85
C ASP A 58 6.04 5.23 -21.05
N LEU A 59 6.49 6.47 -20.87
CA LEU A 59 7.64 6.78 -20.03
C LEU A 59 7.40 6.42 -18.56
N ALA A 60 6.20 6.72 -18.02
CA ALA A 60 5.86 6.33 -16.65
C ALA A 60 5.89 4.81 -16.44
N LYS A 61 5.27 4.05 -17.35
CA LYS A 61 5.32 2.57 -17.31
C LYS A 61 6.77 2.07 -17.30
N ALA A 62 7.60 2.59 -18.21
CA ALA A 62 8.99 2.17 -18.33
C ALA A 62 9.82 2.47 -17.07
N LEU A 63 9.59 3.63 -16.43
CA LEU A 63 10.24 4.01 -15.18
C LEU A 63 9.79 3.15 -14.00
N ILE A 64 8.48 2.89 -13.89
CA ILE A 64 7.89 2.03 -12.85
C ILE A 64 8.46 0.61 -12.93
N CYS A 65 8.73 0.10 -14.14
CA CYS A 65 9.27 -1.24 -14.36
C CYS A 65 10.76 -1.42 -14.01
N GLN A 66 11.49 -0.35 -13.69
CA GLN A 66 12.93 -0.45 -13.47
C GLN A 66 13.31 -1.22 -12.20
N THR A 67 12.40 -1.33 -11.23
CA THR A 67 12.66 -2.05 -9.99
C THR A 67 11.42 -2.79 -9.51
N ASP A 68 11.67 -4.00 -9.00
CA ASP A 68 10.65 -4.82 -8.36
C ASP A 68 10.31 -4.30 -6.95
N TRP A 69 10.86 -3.17 -6.49
CA TRP A 69 10.70 -2.68 -5.10
C TRP A 69 10.33 -1.20 -5.01
N MET A 70 9.65 -0.68 -6.04
CA MET A 70 9.29 0.74 -6.06
C MET A 70 8.24 1.05 -4.99
N LYS A 71 8.51 2.07 -4.17
CA LYS A 71 7.58 2.50 -3.12
C LYS A 71 6.39 3.24 -3.74
N PRO A 72 5.20 3.18 -3.14
CA PRO A 72 4.04 3.95 -3.61
C PRO A 72 4.32 5.45 -3.79
N CYS A 73 5.08 6.06 -2.88
CA CYS A 73 5.45 7.47 -2.98
C CYS A 73 6.39 7.78 -4.15
N GLU A 74 7.20 6.82 -4.60
CA GLU A 74 8.06 6.96 -5.78
C GLU A 74 7.23 6.90 -7.07
N ILE A 75 6.26 5.99 -7.13
CA ILE A 75 5.31 5.90 -8.25
C ILE A 75 4.49 7.20 -8.35
N GLN A 76 4.00 7.71 -7.22
CA GLN A 76 3.29 9.00 -7.17
C GLN A 76 4.14 10.17 -7.67
N ARG A 77 5.45 10.19 -7.35
CA ARG A 77 6.38 11.20 -7.86
C ARG A 77 6.54 11.11 -9.38
N ILE A 78 6.65 9.90 -9.94
CA ILE A 78 6.71 9.69 -11.39
C ILE A 78 5.45 10.26 -12.05
N LEU A 79 4.27 9.87 -11.55
CA LEU A 79 3.00 10.31 -12.13
C LEU A 79 2.82 11.83 -12.03
N LYS A 80 3.16 12.42 -10.88
CA LYS A 80 3.10 13.88 -10.69
C LYS A 80 4.03 14.62 -11.66
N ALA A 81 5.29 14.20 -11.75
CA ALA A 81 6.26 14.88 -12.60
C ALA A 81 5.88 14.80 -14.09
N LEU A 82 5.33 13.65 -14.50
CA LEU A 82 4.83 13.42 -15.86
C LEU A 82 3.40 13.93 -16.09
N GLU A 83 2.82 14.62 -15.10
CA GLU A 83 1.46 15.21 -15.14
C GLU A 83 0.35 14.19 -15.47
N ILE A 84 0.60 12.92 -15.16
CA ILE A 84 -0.38 11.84 -15.26
C ILE A 84 -1.25 11.87 -14.02
N CYS A 85 -2.47 12.35 -14.22
CA CYS A 85 -3.47 12.52 -13.18
C CYS A 85 -4.83 12.03 -13.69
N TYR A 86 -5.84 12.01 -12.82
CA TYR A 86 -7.20 11.63 -13.17
C TYR A 86 -7.73 12.39 -14.40
N SER A 87 -7.41 13.69 -14.54
CA SER A 87 -7.90 14.50 -15.68
C SER A 87 -7.23 14.19 -17.03
N HIS A 88 -6.14 13.40 -17.03
CA HIS A 88 -5.44 13.02 -18.25
C HIS A 88 -6.33 12.12 -19.12
N SER A 89 -6.43 12.40 -20.42
CA SER A 89 -7.32 11.68 -21.36
C SER A 89 -7.13 10.17 -21.28
N TRP A 90 -5.88 9.71 -21.44
CA TRP A 90 -5.52 8.29 -21.32
C TRP A 90 -5.91 7.65 -19.99
N MET A 91 -5.76 8.36 -18.87
CA MET A 91 -6.17 7.84 -17.56
C MET A 91 -7.69 7.67 -17.49
N ARG A 92 -8.46 8.66 -17.97
CA ARG A 92 -9.93 8.58 -17.99
C ARG A 92 -10.42 7.46 -18.89
N ASP A 93 -9.84 7.31 -20.07
CA ASP A 93 -10.21 6.26 -21.02
C ASP A 93 -9.91 4.88 -20.43
N LEU A 94 -8.73 4.68 -19.82
CA LEU A 94 -8.39 3.45 -19.12
C LEU A 94 -9.36 3.16 -17.97
N VAL A 95 -9.63 4.13 -17.11
CA VAL A 95 -10.57 3.98 -15.97
C VAL A 95 -11.98 3.64 -16.47
N ALA A 96 -12.46 4.28 -17.54
CA ALA A 96 -13.76 4.02 -18.13
C ALA A 96 -13.85 2.60 -18.71
N ILE A 97 -12.83 2.15 -19.45
CA ILE A 97 -12.74 0.79 -19.99
C ILE A 97 -12.77 -0.21 -18.83
N ARG A 98 -11.92 -0.04 -17.81
CA ARG A 98 -11.84 -0.94 -16.65
C ARG A 98 -13.10 -0.92 -15.75
N SER A 99 -13.89 0.15 -15.82
CA SER A 99 -15.16 0.29 -15.11
C SER A 99 -16.36 -0.30 -15.85
N SER A 100 -16.25 -0.49 -17.16
CA SER A 100 -17.33 -1.05 -17.98
C SER A 100 -17.49 -2.57 -17.81
N GLY A 101 -16.52 -3.24 -17.19
CA GLY A 101 -16.47 -4.70 -17.09
C GLY A 101 -16.08 -5.42 -18.39
N ALA A 102 -15.84 -4.66 -19.47
CA ALA A 102 -15.24 -5.22 -20.68
C ALA A 102 -13.78 -5.59 -20.38
N VAL A 103 -13.46 -6.88 -20.47
CA VAL A 103 -12.07 -7.31 -20.62
C VAL A 103 -11.63 -6.81 -22.00
N PRO A 104 -10.66 -5.89 -22.11
CA PRO A 104 -10.23 -5.41 -23.40
C PRO A 104 -9.81 -6.61 -24.27
N ALA A 105 -10.38 -6.76 -25.47
CA ALA A 105 -10.00 -7.84 -26.38
C ALA A 105 -8.50 -7.81 -26.74
N LYS A 106 -7.91 -6.62 -26.65
CA LYS A 106 -6.50 -6.39 -26.37
C LYS A 106 -6.42 -5.26 -25.36
N ASP A 107 -5.71 -5.46 -24.26
CA ASP A 107 -5.31 -4.31 -23.42
C ASP A 107 -4.48 -3.39 -24.33
N ILE A 108 -4.52 -2.08 -24.11
CA ILE A 108 -3.79 -1.13 -24.97
C ILE A 108 -2.28 -1.49 -25.03
N ASP A 109 -1.79 -2.24 -24.03
CA ASP A 109 -0.45 -2.85 -23.97
C ASP A 109 -0.47 -4.37 -23.77
N ASP A 110 -1.13 -5.15 -24.63
CA ASP A 110 -0.96 -6.62 -24.63
C ASP A 110 0.47 -7.10 -24.92
N ARG A 111 1.37 -6.19 -25.28
CA ARG A 111 2.80 -6.46 -25.49
C ARG A 111 3.62 -6.35 -24.21
N ASP A 112 3.14 -5.64 -23.18
CA ASP A 112 3.90 -5.44 -21.96
C ASP A 112 3.84 -6.71 -21.09
N PRO A 113 5.00 -7.26 -20.68
CA PRO A 113 5.02 -8.47 -19.86
C PRO A 113 4.44 -8.20 -18.47
N ILE A 114 3.96 -9.25 -17.81
CA ILE A 114 3.53 -9.16 -16.41
C ILE A 114 4.78 -8.95 -15.53
N HIS A 115 4.77 -7.89 -14.72
CA HIS A 115 5.84 -7.51 -13.81
C HIS A 115 5.55 -7.93 -12.38
N ARG A 116 6.62 -8.14 -11.60
CA ARG A 116 6.56 -8.49 -10.18
C ARG A 116 6.97 -7.27 -9.36
N PHE A 117 6.00 -6.58 -8.78
CA PHE A 117 6.22 -5.47 -7.86
C PHE A 117 6.14 -6.01 -6.43
N SER A 118 7.12 -5.70 -5.62
CA SER A 118 7.30 -6.22 -4.28
C SER A 118 7.21 -5.09 -3.28
N GLY A 119 6.42 -5.32 -2.23
CA GLY A 119 6.26 -4.41 -1.12
C GLY A 119 6.66 -5.10 0.18
N ALA A 120 7.34 -4.36 1.06
CA ALA A 120 7.80 -4.89 2.33
C ALA A 120 6.80 -4.59 3.46
N ASN A 121 6.65 -5.54 4.39
CA ASN A 121 5.95 -5.34 5.66
C ASN A 121 4.48 -4.87 5.51
N HIS A 122 3.72 -5.50 4.62
CA HIS A 122 2.29 -5.24 4.52
C HIS A 122 1.55 -5.99 5.62
N LEU A 123 0.76 -5.25 6.39
CA LEU A 123 -0.27 -5.86 7.23
C LEU A 123 -1.44 -6.28 6.34
N VAL A 124 -1.83 -7.54 6.47
CA VAL A 124 -2.98 -8.17 5.82
C VAL A 124 -4.03 -8.43 6.87
N MET A 125 -5.26 -7.98 6.61
CA MET A 125 -6.39 -8.19 7.52
C MET A 125 -7.39 -9.14 6.88
N PHE A 126 -8.01 -9.99 7.70
CA PHE A 126 -9.13 -10.83 7.24
C PHE A 126 -10.44 -10.04 7.22
N VAL A 127 -11.30 -10.39 6.27
CA VAL A 127 -12.70 -9.99 6.23
C VAL A 127 -13.55 -11.14 6.76
N ASN A 128 -14.35 -10.85 7.78
CA ASN A 128 -15.23 -11.83 8.43
C ASN A 128 -16.66 -11.30 8.50
N HIS A 129 -17.60 -12.11 9.01
CA HIS A 129 -18.91 -11.62 9.44
C HIS A 129 -18.91 -11.33 10.95
N ASN A 130 -19.59 -10.26 11.37
CA ASN A 130 -19.94 -10.04 12.77
C ASN A 130 -21.24 -10.78 13.14
N ASP A 131 -21.65 -10.71 14.42
CA ASP A 131 -22.90 -11.34 14.92
C ASP A 131 -24.17 -10.82 14.24
N SER A 132 -24.11 -9.63 13.62
CA SER A 132 -25.19 -9.06 12.82
C SER A 132 -25.12 -9.46 11.33
N ASN A 133 -24.28 -10.44 10.99
CA ASN A 133 -24.01 -10.92 9.64
C ASN A 133 -23.48 -9.84 8.67
N GLN A 134 -22.86 -8.77 9.19
CA GLN A 134 -22.25 -7.71 8.40
C GLN A 134 -20.77 -8.01 8.19
N LEU A 135 -20.22 -7.64 7.02
CA LEU A 135 -18.78 -7.75 6.81
C LEU A 135 -18.03 -6.86 7.80
N THR A 136 -17.03 -7.42 8.47
CA THR A 136 -16.23 -6.76 9.49
C THR A 136 -14.74 -7.03 9.29
N THR A 137 -13.90 -6.12 9.79
CA THR A 137 -12.45 -6.29 9.85
C THR A 137 -11.89 -5.52 11.06
N SER A 138 -10.67 -5.86 11.47
CA SER A 138 -10.04 -5.31 12.68
C SER A 138 -9.24 -4.04 12.40
N LEU A 139 -9.79 -3.12 11.60
CA LEU A 139 -9.28 -1.75 11.52
C LEU A 139 -9.47 -1.06 12.88
N VAL A 140 -8.53 -0.22 13.30
CA VAL A 140 -8.59 0.50 14.58
C VAL A 140 -8.87 1.98 14.37
N TYR A 141 -9.44 2.61 15.38
CA TYR A 141 -9.59 4.05 15.38
C TYR A 141 -8.21 4.71 15.51
N SER A 142 -7.84 5.52 14.52
CA SER A 142 -6.67 6.38 14.56
C SER A 142 -7.07 7.74 15.11
N ASP A 143 -6.34 8.22 16.12
CA ASP A 143 -6.57 9.52 16.80
C ASP A 143 -6.40 10.77 15.91
N ASP A 144 -6.42 10.61 14.59
CA ASP A 144 -6.40 11.71 13.63
C ASP A 144 -7.79 12.37 13.55
N LYS A 145 -8.17 13.02 14.66
CA LYS A 145 -9.46 13.70 14.86
C LYS A 145 -9.56 15.03 14.11
N SER A 146 -8.46 15.52 13.52
CA SER A 146 -8.41 16.81 12.81
C SER A 146 -8.80 16.71 11.33
N SER A 147 -8.90 15.50 10.77
CA SER A 147 -9.29 15.32 9.38
C SER A 147 -10.79 15.53 9.18
N PRO A 148 -11.24 16.45 8.31
CA PRO A 148 -12.65 16.66 8.03
C PRO A 148 -13.28 15.42 7.39
N LEU A 149 -14.59 15.24 7.61
CA LEU A 149 -15.37 14.18 6.97
C LEU A 149 -15.28 14.29 5.44
N THR A 150 -14.91 13.19 4.82
CA THR A 150 -14.72 13.06 3.38
C THR A 150 -16.01 12.62 2.67
N ASN A 151 -16.05 12.71 1.35
CA ASN A 151 -17.18 12.19 0.57
C ASN A 151 -17.34 10.66 0.72
N VAL A 152 -16.25 9.94 1.03
CA VAL A 152 -16.29 8.52 1.40
C VAL A 152 -17.11 8.31 2.67
N ASP A 153 -16.88 9.13 3.71
CA ASP A 153 -17.63 9.05 4.97
C ASP A 153 -19.12 9.39 4.77
N LYS A 154 -19.40 10.40 3.94
CA LYS A 154 -20.79 10.76 3.57
C LYS A 154 -21.49 9.63 2.82
N LYS A 155 -20.79 8.98 1.86
CA LYS A 155 -21.31 7.83 1.12
C LYS A 155 -21.57 6.64 2.05
N ALA A 156 -20.64 6.35 2.96
CA ALA A 156 -20.79 5.32 3.99
C ALA A 156 -22.02 5.58 4.89
N ALA A 157 -22.19 6.81 5.36
CA ALA A 157 -23.34 7.21 6.17
C ALA A 157 -24.67 7.08 5.41
N SER A 158 -24.69 7.43 4.12
CA SER A 158 -25.87 7.27 3.25
C SER A 158 -26.24 5.80 3.07
N LEU A 159 -25.27 4.94 2.74
CA LEU A 159 -25.48 3.51 2.55
C LEU A 159 -25.96 2.80 3.83
N ARG A 160 -25.51 3.26 5.00
CA ARG A 160 -25.96 2.72 6.28
C ARG A 160 -27.44 3.03 6.56
N LYS A 161 -27.91 4.22 6.18
CA LYS A 161 -29.31 4.65 6.40
C LYS A 161 -30.26 4.03 5.38
N LEU A 162 -29.82 3.97 4.13
CA LEU A 162 -30.57 3.46 2.99
C LEU A 162 -29.69 2.40 2.33
N PRO A 163 -29.83 1.13 2.73
CA PRO A 163 -29.09 0.03 2.11
C PRO A 163 -29.39 0.04 0.63
N SER A 164 -28.44 0.50 -0.16
CA SER A 164 -28.59 0.52 -1.60
C SER A 164 -28.62 -0.92 -2.10
N LYS A 165 -29.48 -1.24 -3.07
CA LYS A 165 -29.36 -2.49 -3.85
C LYS A 165 -28.17 -2.47 -4.81
N ASP A 166 -27.38 -1.39 -4.80
CA ASP A 166 -26.21 -1.20 -5.64
C ASP A 166 -25.16 -2.27 -5.32
N ALA A 167 -25.13 -3.32 -6.15
CA ALA A 167 -24.29 -4.50 -6.00
C ALA A 167 -22.79 -4.21 -6.13
N LYS A 168 -22.38 -2.94 -6.25
CA LYS A 168 -21.01 -2.51 -6.50
C LYS A 168 -20.23 -2.14 -5.25
N ILE A 169 -20.89 -1.81 -4.14
CA ILE A 169 -20.23 -1.33 -2.91
C ILE A 169 -20.83 -2.01 -1.69
N GLN A 170 -19.97 -2.46 -0.78
CA GLN A 170 -20.35 -2.99 0.52
C GLN A 170 -19.72 -2.18 1.65
N LEU A 171 -20.41 -2.15 2.79
CA LEU A 171 -19.91 -1.54 4.03
C LEU A 171 -19.06 -2.57 4.78
N LEU A 172 -17.90 -2.13 5.23
CA LEU A 172 -17.05 -2.89 6.13
C LEU A 172 -17.09 -2.23 7.51
N PHE A 173 -17.39 -3.03 8.53
CA PHE A 173 -17.58 -2.57 9.89
C PHE A 173 -16.35 -2.85 10.76
N THR A 174 -16.26 -2.07 11.82
CA THR A 174 -15.50 -2.38 13.02
C THR A 174 -16.43 -2.06 14.18
N ASP A 175 -16.73 -3.06 15.00
CA ASP A 175 -17.80 -3.02 16.00
C ASP A 175 -19.14 -2.54 15.38
N SER A 176 -19.65 -1.41 15.86
CA SER A 176 -20.89 -0.79 15.41
C SER A 176 -20.69 0.36 14.42
N LYS A 177 -19.46 0.62 13.97
CA LYS A 177 -19.12 1.76 13.09
C LYS A 177 -18.62 1.28 11.73
N VAL A 178 -18.89 2.07 10.69
CA VAL A 178 -18.37 1.79 9.34
C VAL A 178 -16.92 2.27 9.31
N SER A 179 -16.00 1.35 9.03
CA SER A 179 -14.56 1.61 9.01
C SER A 179 -14.00 1.72 7.59
N ALA A 180 -14.65 1.09 6.61
CA ALA A 180 -14.31 1.20 5.20
C ALA A 180 -15.50 0.91 4.27
N LEU A 181 -15.34 1.26 3.00
CA LEU A 181 -16.15 0.79 1.89
C LEU A 181 -15.30 -0.14 1.03
N VAL A 182 -15.89 -1.24 0.57
CA VAL A 182 -15.20 -2.23 -0.28
C VAL A 182 -16.03 -2.53 -1.52
N CYS A 183 -15.39 -3.08 -2.55
CA CYS A 183 -16.09 -3.54 -3.75
C CYS A 183 -17.21 -4.54 -3.42
N GLY A 184 -18.24 -4.56 -4.27
CA GLY A 184 -19.42 -5.38 -4.06
C GLY A 184 -19.18 -6.89 -4.18
N ALA A 185 -18.05 -7.31 -4.73
CA ALA A 185 -17.65 -8.72 -4.80
C ALA A 185 -16.92 -9.23 -3.54
N ALA A 186 -16.62 -8.34 -2.58
CA ALA A 186 -15.99 -8.71 -1.31
C ALA A 186 -16.91 -9.61 -0.48
N LYS A 187 -16.34 -10.59 0.22
CA LYS A 187 -17.07 -11.51 1.09
C LYS A 187 -16.20 -11.97 2.27
N SER A 188 -16.83 -12.66 3.22
CA SER A 188 -16.11 -13.31 4.31
C SER A 188 -15.07 -14.32 3.79
N GLY A 189 -13.89 -14.33 4.39
CA GLY A 189 -12.71 -15.09 3.96
C GLY A 189 -11.81 -14.35 2.97
N ASP A 190 -12.22 -13.18 2.45
CA ASP A 190 -11.32 -12.32 1.68
C ASP A 190 -10.30 -11.62 2.59
N LEU A 191 -9.23 -11.11 1.99
CA LEU A 191 -8.17 -10.36 2.66
C LEU A 191 -8.16 -8.90 2.20
N ILE A 192 -7.71 -7.99 3.06
CA ILE A 192 -7.55 -6.57 2.72
C ILE A 192 -6.13 -6.11 3.04
N ILE A 193 -5.54 -5.40 2.09
CA ILE A 193 -4.24 -4.73 2.26
C ILE A 193 -4.33 -3.25 1.89
N LYS A 194 -3.43 -2.44 2.46
CA LYS A 194 -3.22 -1.06 2.00
C LYS A 194 -2.46 -1.04 0.67
N THR A 195 -2.88 -0.16 -0.22
CA THR A 195 -2.16 0.09 -1.48
C THR A 195 -0.97 1.04 -1.31
N GLY A 196 -1.01 1.89 -0.28
CA GLY A 196 -0.08 3.00 -0.11
C GLY A 196 -0.42 4.24 -0.94
N TYR A 197 -1.54 4.23 -1.68
CA TYR A 197 -2.06 5.40 -2.41
C TYR A 197 -3.30 5.95 -1.71
N GLY A 198 -3.16 7.12 -1.08
CA GLY A 198 -4.22 7.77 -0.33
C GLY A 198 -4.85 6.82 0.73
N ARG A 199 -6.15 6.59 0.60
CA ARG A 199 -6.93 5.69 1.47
C ARG A 199 -7.28 4.37 0.81
N GLY A 200 -6.64 4.07 -0.31
CA GLY A 200 -6.90 2.89 -1.13
C GLY A 200 -6.60 1.58 -0.42
N LEU A 201 -7.48 0.62 -0.65
CA LEU A 201 -7.38 -0.77 -0.22
C LEU A 201 -7.47 -1.69 -1.44
N LEU A 202 -6.82 -2.84 -1.37
CA LEU A 202 -7.06 -3.95 -2.28
C LEU A 202 -7.74 -5.08 -1.53
N VAL A 203 -8.79 -5.64 -2.15
CA VAL A 203 -9.48 -6.83 -1.68
C VAL A 203 -8.92 -8.02 -2.45
N LEU A 204 -8.40 -9.01 -1.72
CA LEU A 204 -7.74 -10.17 -2.26
C LEU A 204 -8.50 -11.44 -1.86
N ARG A 205 -8.43 -12.46 -2.71
CA ARG A 205 -9.01 -13.77 -2.43
C ARG A 205 -8.03 -14.86 -2.81
N TYR A 206 -7.80 -15.81 -1.90
CA TYR A 206 -6.97 -16.96 -2.20
C TYR A 206 -7.50 -17.73 -3.42
N THR A 207 -6.58 -18.17 -4.25
CA THR A 207 -6.83 -19.18 -5.26
C THR A 207 -6.83 -20.57 -4.62
N ASP A 208 -7.29 -21.59 -5.34
CA ASP A 208 -7.32 -22.98 -4.87
C ASP A 208 -5.94 -23.49 -4.42
N SER A 209 -4.86 -22.94 -4.99
CA SER A 209 -3.48 -23.27 -4.61
C SER A 209 -3.05 -22.73 -3.23
N GLN A 210 -3.80 -21.78 -2.65
CA GLN A 210 -3.48 -21.00 -1.44
C GLN A 210 -2.12 -20.26 -1.45
N GLU A 211 -1.28 -20.41 -2.48
CA GLU A 211 -0.01 -19.69 -2.63
C GLU A 211 -0.18 -18.29 -3.26
N GLU A 212 -1.25 -18.10 -4.03
CA GLU A 212 -1.56 -16.84 -4.70
C GLU A 212 -2.99 -16.38 -4.41
N CYS A 213 -3.17 -15.07 -4.39
CA CYS A 213 -4.45 -14.41 -4.36
C CYS A 213 -4.77 -13.76 -5.71
N ILE A 214 -6.05 -13.75 -6.08
CA ILE A 214 -6.56 -12.86 -7.11
C ILE A 214 -6.97 -11.52 -6.49
N ILE A 215 -6.90 -10.45 -7.28
CA ILE A 215 -7.48 -9.15 -6.92
C ILE A 215 -8.97 -9.22 -7.22
N VAL A 216 -9.80 -9.12 -6.18
CA VAL A 216 -11.27 -9.12 -6.30
C VAL A 216 -11.77 -7.73 -6.67
N GLY A 217 -11.11 -6.70 -6.13
CA GLY A 217 -11.45 -5.31 -6.40
C GLY A 217 -10.74 -4.38 -5.43
N GLN A 218 -11.23 -3.15 -5.35
CA GLN A 218 -10.65 -2.10 -4.53
C GLN A 218 -11.59 -1.70 -3.38
N GLY A 219 -11.02 -1.06 -2.37
CA GLY A 219 -11.74 -0.45 -1.25
C GLY A 219 -11.20 0.93 -0.89
N LEU A 220 -11.93 1.63 -0.03
CA LEU A 220 -11.53 2.91 0.56
C LEU A 220 -11.82 2.91 2.05
N ARG A 221 -10.79 3.28 2.82
CA ARG A 221 -10.90 3.46 4.28
C ARG A 221 -11.62 4.76 4.62
N CYS A 222 -12.48 4.72 5.65
CA CYS A 222 -13.13 5.92 6.22
C CYS A 222 -12.14 6.77 7.02
N THR A 223 -12.47 8.04 7.24
CA THR A 223 -11.65 8.95 8.07
C THR A 223 -11.56 8.43 9.50
N GLY A 224 -10.37 8.49 10.10
CA GLY A 224 -10.17 8.11 11.50
C GLY A 224 -10.09 6.61 11.75
N TYR A 225 -10.11 5.76 10.73
CA TYR A 225 -9.77 4.33 10.86
C TYR A 225 -8.43 4.08 10.23
N ASP A 226 -7.61 3.18 10.77
CA ASP A 226 -6.34 2.72 10.21
C ASP A 226 -6.10 1.24 10.49
N PHE A 227 -5.14 0.66 9.76
CA PHE A 227 -4.55 -0.60 10.17
C PHE A 227 -3.80 -0.35 11.49
N PRO A 228 -3.84 -1.31 12.43
CA PRO A 228 -3.09 -1.26 13.66
C PRO A 228 -1.62 -0.87 13.45
N ARG A 229 -1.16 0.15 14.21
CA ARG A 229 0.20 0.71 14.09
C ARG A 229 1.26 -0.13 14.80
N ARG A 230 0.84 -0.87 15.83
CA ARG A 230 1.69 -1.76 16.60
C ARG A 230 1.54 -3.13 15.98
N LEU A 231 2.56 -3.56 15.27
CA LEU A 231 2.79 -4.97 15.07
C LEU A 231 4.12 -5.20 15.78
N PRO A 232 4.11 -6.06 16.80
CA PRO A 232 5.34 -6.38 17.47
C PRO A 232 6.18 -7.20 16.47
N GLU A 233 7.46 -7.42 16.78
CA GLU A 233 8.32 -8.30 15.97
C GLU A 233 7.64 -9.68 15.81
N ARG A 234 8.15 -10.59 14.96
CA ARG A 234 7.49 -11.89 14.78
C ARG A 234 7.17 -12.54 16.13
N LEU A 235 5.98 -13.11 16.28
CA LEU A 235 5.50 -13.71 17.53
C LEU A 235 6.57 -14.65 18.13
N ASP A 236 7.18 -15.50 17.31
CA ASP A 236 8.22 -16.43 17.77
C ASP A 236 9.53 -15.74 18.18
N ILE A 237 9.87 -14.59 17.58
CA ILE A 237 11.02 -13.77 17.98
C ILE A 237 10.73 -13.12 19.33
N LEU A 238 9.50 -12.63 19.54
CA LEU A 238 9.08 -12.05 20.81
C LEU A 238 8.99 -13.11 21.90
N GLU A 239 8.37 -14.26 21.63
CA GLU A 239 8.30 -15.41 22.53
C GLU A 239 9.71 -15.86 22.93
N LYS A 240 10.62 -16.10 21.98
CA LYS A 240 12.04 -16.41 22.26
C LYS A 240 12.75 -15.30 23.01
N SER A 241 12.37 -14.05 22.81
CA SER A 241 12.97 -12.91 23.52
C SER A 241 12.45 -12.81 24.95
N LEU A 242 11.16 -13.08 25.17
CA LEU A 242 10.54 -13.18 26.49
C LEU A 242 11.13 -14.33 27.28
N GLU A 243 11.20 -15.52 26.67
CA GLU A 243 11.84 -16.70 27.23
C GLU A 243 13.28 -16.42 27.62
N ARG A 244 14.09 -15.81 26.73
CA ARG A 244 15.46 -15.42 27.06
C ARG A 244 15.53 -14.44 28.23
N PHE A 245 14.65 -13.44 28.25
CA PHE A 245 14.62 -12.42 29.31
C PHE A 245 14.23 -13.02 30.68
N GLN A 246 13.33 -13.99 30.67
CA GLN A 246 12.91 -14.77 31.84
C GLN A 246 14.01 -15.76 32.28
N MET A 247 14.69 -16.42 31.34
CA MET A 247 15.78 -17.37 31.61
C MET A 247 17.04 -16.71 32.18
N VAL A 248 17.34 -15.46 31.82
CA VAL A 248 18.46 -14.68 32.39
C VAL A 248 18.26 -14.34 33.88
N ALA A 249 17.13 -14.75 34.49
CA ALA A 249 16.94 -14.67 35.95
C ALA A 249 17.93 -15.52 36.77
N PHE A 250 18.63 -16.48 36.15
CA PHE A 250 19.53 -17.38 36.89
C PHE A 250 21.02 -17.00 36.91
N HIS A 251 21.48 -16.04 36.09
CA HIS A 251 22.88 -15.62 36.10
C HIS A 251 23.05 -14.10 36.18
N SER A 252 23.75 -13.70 37.23
CA SER A 252 24.00 -12.33 37.65
C SER A 252 24.79 -11.50 36.65
N LYS A 253 24.50 -10.19 36.63
CA LYS A 253 25.38 -9.07 36.22
C LYS A 253 26.05 -9.20 34.85
N GLU A 254 25.27 -9.05 33.78
CA GLU A 254 25.82 -8.44 32.56
C GLU A 254 24.89 -7.35 32.05
N SER A 255 25.44 -6.15 31.93
CA SER A 255 24.84 -5.02 31.25
C SER A 255 24.55 -5.41 29.79
N SER A 256 23.27 -5.52 29.45
CA SER A 256 22.80 -5.86 28.11
C SER A 256 23.30 -4.85 27.06
N PRO A 257 23.81 -5.30 25.89
CA PRO A 257 24.16 -4.41 24.77
C PRO A 257 22.94 -3.72 24.15
N PHE A 258 21.72 -4.07 24.55
CA PHE A 258 20.47 -3.59 23.96
C PHE A 258 19.95 -2.27 24.55
N ALA A 259 20.58 -1.74 25.61
CA ALA A 259 20.13 -0.53 26.30
C ALA A 259 20.17 0.76 25.44
N ARG A 260 20.85 0.77 24.29
CA ARG A 260 21.05 2.00 23.49
C ARG A 260 20.04 2.24 22.37
N SER A 261 19.23 1.24 21.97
CA SER A 261 18.37 1.37 20.78
C SER A 261 16.89 1.64 21.07
N TRP A 262 16.46 1.62 22.33
CA TRP A 262 15.04 1.65 22.69
C TRP A 262 14.57 2.99 23.29
N ASN A 263 15.48 3.90 23.66
CA ASN A 263 15.15 5.14 24.35
C ASN A 263 14.20 6.08 23.57
N ASP A 264 14.13 6.00 22.25
CA ASP A 264 13.24 6.86 21.44
C ASP A 264 11.81 6.31 21.26
N ARG A 265 11.50 5.09 21.74
CA ARG A 265 10.18 4.44 21.57
C ARG A 265 9.29 4.42 22.84
N LEU A 266 9.79 4.88 23.99
CA LEU A 266 9.35 4.42 25.32
C LEU A 266 8.51 5.39 26.17
N SER A 267 7.98 6.49 25.64
CA SER A 267 7.26 7.49 26.45
C SER A 267 5.74 7.29 26.60
N ALA A 268 5.16 6.16 26.17
CA ALA A 268 3.71 6.01 26.04
C ALA A 268 2.99 5.15 27.11
N PHE A 269 3.69 4.56 28.09
CA PHE A 269 3.06 3.66 29.05
C PHE A 269 2.87 4.30 30.43
N GLY A 270 1.62 4.54 30.80
CA GLY A 270 1.24 4.94 32.16
C GLY A 270 1.32 3.75 33.13
N GLY A 271 1.88 3.98 34.32
CA GLY A 271 1.85 3.00 35.42
C GLY A 271 3.18 2.29 35.72
N THR A 272 4.33 2.77 35.22
CA THR A 272 5.66 2.18 35.48
C THR A 272 6.40 2.80 36.67
N SER A 273 5.67 3.51 37.55
CA SER A 273 6.23 4.12 38.76
C SER A 273 6.63 3.03 39.77
N GLY A 274 7.90 3.00 40.15
CA GLY A 274 8.43 2.04 41.13
C GLY A 274 8.91 0.69 40.57
N MET A 275 8.74 0.43 39.27
CA MET A 275 9.28 -0.78 38.62
C MET A 275 10.75 -0.60 38.24
N SER A 276 11.55 -1.66 38.41
CA SER A 276 12.88 -1.72 37.82
C SER A 276 12.80 -1.71 36.28
N GLU A 277 13.87 -1.27 35.63
CA GLU A 277 13.96 -1.24 34.16
C GLU A 277 13.72 -2.63 33.54
N ARG A 278 14.17 -3.69 34.24
CA ARG A 278 13.94 -5.08 33.85
C ARG A 278 12.47 -5.47 33.91
N GLU A 279 11.80 -5.22 35.02
CA GLU A 279 10.36 -5.54 35.17
C GLU A 279 9.51 -4.75 34.16
N ARG A 280 9.94 -3.53 33.83
CA ARG A 280 9.29 -2.73 32.78
C ARG A 280 9.46 -3.38 31.40
N CYS A 281 10.67 -3.77 31.03
CA CYS A 281 10.94 -4.46 29.77
C CYS A 281 10.21 -5.80 29.68
N GLU A 282 10.18 -6.60 30.75
CA GLU A 282 9.49 -7.89 30.75
C GLU A 282 7.97 -7.72 30.60
N LYS A 283 7.37 -6.79 31.34
CA LYS A 283 5.93 -6.48 31.24
C LYS A 283 5.56 -5.95 29.86
N GLU A 284 6.38 -5.09 29.26
CA GLU A 284 6.17 -4.59 27.91
C GLU A 284 6.32 -5.69 26.85
N LEU A 285 7.31 -6.57 27.00
CA LEU A 285 7.55 -7.66 26.05
C LEU A 285 6.47 -8.75 26.16
N GLY A 286 5.96 -9.01 27.36
CA GLY A 286 4.75 -9.83 27.57
C GLY A 286 3.52 -9.22 26.91
N TYR A 287 3.30 -7.91 27.04
CA TYR A 287 2.22 -7.22 26.35
C TYR A 287 2.36 -7.33 24.82
N LEU A 288 3.57 -7.19 24.28
CA LEU A 288 3.82 -7.36 22.85
C LEU A 288 3.56 -8.80 22.36
N VAL A 289 3.86 -9.82 23.16
CA VAL A 289 3.52 -11.23 22.84
C VAL A 289 1.99 -11.44 22.85
N GLU A 290 1.29 -10.94 23.86
CA GLU A 290 -0.17 -11.00 23.91
C GLU A 290 -0.82 -10.26 22.73
N GLU A 291 -0.30 -9.08 22.39
CA GLU A 291 -0.73 -8.31 21.21
C GLU A 291 -0.48 -9.10 19.93
N ALA A 292 0.67 -9.76 19.78
CA ALA A 292 1.02 -10.61 18.64
C ALA A 292 0.09 -11.83 18.47
N HIS A 293 -0.26 -12.51 19.57
CA HIS A 293 -1.22 -13.61 19.55
C HIS A 293 -2.59 -13.16 19.09
N LEU A 294 -3.11 -12.07 19.67
CA LEU A 294 -4.36 -11.47 19.22
C LEU A 294 -4.29 -11.07 17.74
N PHE A 295 -3.15 -10.58 17.26
CA PHE A 295 -2.95 -10.25 15.86
C PHE A 295 -3.04 -11.46 14.94
N SER A 296 -2.43 -12.59 15.30
CA SER A 296 -2.46 -13.81 14.48
C SER A 296 -3.88 -14.33 14.18
N GLU A 297 -4.85 -14.00 15.03
CA GLU A 297 -6.26 -14.35 14.84
C GLU A 297 -7.00 -13.36 13.91
N VAL A 298 -6.51 -12.13 13.75
CA VAL A 298 -7.20 -11.05 13.01
C VAL A 298 -6.47 -10.56 11.75
N GLY A 299 -5.18 -10.91 11.58
CA GLY A 299 -4.34 -10.52 10.45
C GLY A 299 -2.89 -10.96 10.60
N TYR A 300 -2.03 -10.64 9.63
CA TYR A 300 -0.60 -10.95 9.73
C TYR A 300 0.25 -10.04 8.83
N MET A 301 1.54 -9.95 9.14
CA MET A 301 2.51 -9.25 8.31
C MET A 301 3.11 -10.18 7.26
N THR A 302 3.21 -9.68 6.04
CA THR A 302 3.83 -10.40 4.93
C THR A 302 4.51 -9.42 3.99
N ASN A 303 5.49 -9.92 3.24
CA ASN A 303 5.87 -9.24 2.01
C ASN A 303 4.82 -9.58 0.96
N ILE A 304 4.55 -8.65 0.05
CA ILE A 304 3.65 -8.91 -1.08
C ILE A 304 4.46 -8.87 -2.36
N GLN A 305 4.08 -9.72 -3.31
CA GLN A 305 4.52 -9.63 -4.69
C GLN A 305 3.29 -9.55 -5.59
N LEU A 306 3.04 -8.36 -6.12
CA LEU A 306 2.00 -8.07 -7.08
C LEU A 306 2.50 -8.38 -8.50
N LYS A 307 1.87 -9.37 -9.13
CA LYS A 307 2.06 -9.80 -10.51
C LYS A 307 1.03 -9.11 -11.40
N THR A 308 1.40 -7.99 -12.00
CA THR A 308 0.47 -7.17 -12.80
C THR A 308 1.18 -6.48 -13.96
N LYS A 309 0.43 -5.98 -14.94
CA LYS A 309 0.98 -5.17 -16.01
C LYS A 309 1.34 -3.76 -15.48
N PRO A 310 2.28 -3.04 -16.11
CA PRO A 310 2.67 -1.70 -15.64
C PRO A 310 1.51 -0.70 -15.69
N VAL A 311 0.64 -0.83 -16.70
CA VAL A 311 -0.57 0.00 -16.84
C VAL A 311 -1.50 -0.11 -15.62
N ASP A 312 -1.67 -1.30 -15.05
CA ASP A 312 -2.47 -1.52 -13.86
C ASP A 312 -1.87 -0.83 -12.63
N MET A 313 -0.55 -0.76 -12.52
CA MET A 313 0.12 0.02 -11.47
C MET A 313 -0.12 1.52 -11.64
N VAL A 314 -0.09 2.01 -12.87
CA VAL A 314 -0.40 3.42 -13.17
C VAL A 314 -1.86 3.73 -12.81
N VAL A 315 -2.81 2.86 -13.15
CA VAL A 315 -4.23 3.04 -12.78
C VAL A 315 -4.41 2.97 -11.26
N LEU A 316 -3.82 1.97 -10.59
CA LEU A 316 -3.91 1.79 -9.14
C LEU A 316 -3.45 3.05 -8.39
N ALA A 317 -2.34 3.64 -8.85
CA ALA A 317 -1.73 4.83 -8.28
C ALA A 317 -2.44 6.13 -8.68
N GLY A 318 -2.79 6.29 -9.96
CA GLY A 318 -3.14 7.58 -10.58
C GLY A 318 -4.61 7.88 -10.78
N GLN A 319 -5.51 6.89 -10.66
CA GLN A 319 -6.94 7.05 -11.00
C GLN A 319 -7.69 8.11 -10.16
N ASP A 320 -7.14 8.55 -9.03
CA ASP A 320 -7.71 9.60 -8.19
C ASP A 320 -6.68 10.67 -7.80
N ILE A 321 -5.56 10.76 -8.51
CA ILE A 321 -4.52 11.78 -8.26
C ILE A 321 -4.86 13.06 -9.06
N GLU A 322 -4.67 14.23 -8.44
CA GLU A 322 -4.72 15.54 -9.08
C GLU A 322 -3.32 15.99 -9.55
N LYS A 323 -3.26 17.06 -10.36
CA LYS A 323 -1.99 17.56 -10.93
C LYS A 323 -0.96 17.95 -9.86
N ASP A 324 -1.41 18.41 -8.70
CA ASP A 324 -0.53 18.75 -7.58
C ASP A 324 -0.03 17.53 -6.79
N GLY A 325 -0.53 16.34 -7.12
CA GLY A 325 -0.25 15.07 -6.46
C GLY A 325 -1.20 14.75 -5.31
N SER A 326 -2.15 15.62 -4.97
CA SER A 326 -3.18 15.34 -3.98
C SER A 326 -4.18 14.30 -4.50
N HIS A 327 -4.97 13.69 -3.61
CA HIS A 327 -6.00 12.72 -4.02
C HIS A 327 -7.38 13.38 -4.04
N ASN A 328 -8.06 13.30 -5.18
CA ASN A 328 -9.44 13.73 -5.33
C ASN A 328 -10.38 12.67 -4.73
N VAL A 329 -10.88 12.95 -3.54
CA VAL A 329 -11.79 12.07 -2.79
C VAL A 329 -13.08 11.76 -3.56
N GLY A 330 -13.59 12.70 -4.37
CA GLY A 330 -14.77 12.46 -5.20
C GLY A 330 -14.51 11.37 -6.24
N GLU A 331 -13.36 11.46 -6.90
CA GLU A 331 -12.94 10.51 -7.93
C GLU A 331 -12.42 9.20 -7.35
N SER A 332 -11.94 9.19 -6.10
CA SER A 332 -11.61 7.94 -5.39
C SER A 332 -12.78 6.96 -5.39
N LEU A 333 -14.04 7.42 -5.37
CA LEU A 333 -15.21 6.53 -5.41
C LEU A 333 -15.29 5.70 -6.71
N GLN A 334 -14.65 6.12 -7.80
CA GLN A 334 -14.58 5.34 -9.04
C GLN A 334 -13.78 4.04 -8.85
N ARG A 335 -12.91 3.95 -7.84
CA ARG A 335 -12.14 2.74 -7.52
C ARG A 335 -13.02 1.49 -7.35
N PHE A 336 -14.26 1.65 -6.88
CA PHE A 336 -15.17 0.50 -6.69
C PHE A 336 -15.65 -0.12 -8.00
N SER A 337 -15.64 0.63 -9.11
CA SER A 337 -15.94 0.10 -10.44
C SER A 337 -14.69 -0.23 -11.23
N THR A 338 -13.55 0.42 -10.97
CA THR A 338 -12.31 0.22 -11.71
C THR A 338 -11.65 -1.12 -11.36
N THR A 339 -11.56 -2.00 -12.36
CA THR A 339 -10.88 -3.29 -12.22
C THR A 339 -9.36 -3.16 -12.35
N ILE A 340 -8.62 -3.72 -11.40
CA ILE A 340 -7.16 -3.88 -11.45
C ILE A 340 -6.86 -5.35 -11.72
N TYR A 341 -6.19 -5.65 -12.84
CA TYR A 341 -5.85 -7.03 -13.19
C TYR A 341 -4.52 -7.43 -12.58
N GLY A 342 -4.45 -8.66 -12.07
CA GLY A 342 -3.21 -9.20 -11.54
C GLY A 342 -3.44 -10.24 -10.46
N ARG A 343 -2.32 -10.79 -9.97
CA ARG A 343 -2.28 -11.71 -8.84
C ARG A 343 -1.36 -11.18 -7.77
N VAL A 344 -1.64 -11.53 -6.52
CA VAL A 344 -0.80 -11.16 -5.38
C VAL A 344 -0.29 -12.43 -4.74
N ARG A 345 1.02 -12.61 -4.67
CA ARG A 345 1.64 -13.62 -3.84
C ARG A 345 1.94 -13.01 -2.48
N LEU A 346 1.46 -13.65 -1.42
CA LEU A 346 1.80 -13.31 -0.04
C LEU A 346 3.04 -14.15 0.31
N ILE A 347 4.15 -13.48 0.61
CA ILE A 347 5.42 -14.09 0.98
C ILE A 347 5.57 -13.93 2.49
N PRO A 348 5.31 -14.99 3.27
CA PRO A 348 5.45 -14.94 4.72
C PRO A 348 6.82 -14.37 5.08
N MET A 349 6.85 -13.51 6.10
CA MET A 349 8.13 -13.05 6.62
C MET A 349 8.91 -14.28 7.11
N ALA A 350 10.08 -14.53 6.52
CA ALA A 350 10.84 -15.77 6.68
C ALA A 350 11.06 -16.12 8.15
N ASN A 351 11.03 -17.44 8.44
CA ASN A 351 11.19 -18.06 9.76
C ASN A 351 12.58 -17.88 10.37
#